data_AF-A0A969RRP5-F1
#
_entry.id   AF-A0A969RRP5-F1
#
_cell.length_a   1.000
_cell.length_b   1.000
_cell.length_c   1.000
_cell.angle_alpha   90.00
_cell.angle_beta   90.00
_cell.angle_gamma   90.00
#
_symmetry.space_group_name_H-M   'P 1'
#
loop_
_entity.id
_entity.type
_entity.pdbx_description
1 polymer ?
#
loop_
_entity_poly.entity_id
_entity_poly.type
_entity_poly.pdbx_seq_one_letter_code
_entity_poly.pdbx_strand_id
1 'polypeptide(L)'
;MQVLHQTLPIAKFSFTNGQTAQAINVQDHTQLPTALRQLGLIGSHPVLVVVGGANNLEPPDYDRLQHLFLDSLAPLAQELGMVIVDGGTNSGVMKLMGQARSTIHASFPLIGVAPSNKVYLPNQPQTTGTHPLEPHHTHFILTPGSKWGDESPWIAAIASLLSGDSPSVTVLLNGGNVSLIDVRESVAEGRPVVVIAGTGRLADKLATALAPEADVPEELSPVIREGRFALFDVSKPTARFKSNLKHYFSDQYSRLQAVQML
;
A
#
# COMPACT_ATOMS: atom_id res chain seq x y z
N MET A 1 1.63 -33.20 -16.35
CA MET A 1 1.91 -31.94 -17.07
C MET A 1 3.02 -31.22 -16.32
N GLN A 2 4.23 -31.17 -16.89
CA GLN A 2 5.28 -30.28 -16.36
C GLN A 2 4.84 -28.84 -16.65
N VAL A 3 4.50 -28.09 -15.60
CA VAL A 3 4.39 -26.64 -15.71
C VAL A 3 5.80 -26.14 -15.98
N LEU A 4 6.08 -25.75 -17.22
CA LEU A 4 7.31 -25.02 -17.52
C LEU A 4 7.30 -23.76 -16.66
N HIS A 5 8.12 -23.72 -15.60
CA HIS A 5 8.30 -22.51 -14.81
C HIS A 5 9.02 -21.49 -15.70
N GLN A 6 8.24 -20.64 -16.38
CA GLN A 6 8.78 -19.55 -17.18
C GLN A 6 9.52 -18.59 -16.24
N THR A 7 10.84 -18.52 -16.41
CA THR A 7 11.69 -17.59 -15.67
C THR A 7 11.44 -16.19 -16.22
N LEU A 8 11.06 -15.24 -15.36
CA LEU A 8 10.86 -13.84 -15.74
C LEU A 8 12.18 -13.06 -15.57
N PRO A 9 12.54 -12.16 -16.50
CA PRO A 9 13.72 -11.32 -16.37
C PRO A 9 13.63 -10.36 -15.18
N ILE A 10 14.64 -10.35 -14.32
CA ILE A 10 14.78 -9.35 -13.25
C ILE A 10 15.71 -8.23 -13.73
N ALA A 11 15.24 -6.99 -13.65
CA ALA A 11 16.06 -5.79 -13.80
C ALA A 11 16.57 -5.32 -12.44
N LYS A 12 17.78 -4.75 -12.41
CA LYS A 12 18.28 -4.02 -11.24
C LYS A 12 18.25 -2.52 -11.56
N PHE A 13 17.47 -1.77 -10.80
CA PHE A 13 17.42 -0.33 -10.89
C PHE A 13 18.41 0.30 -9.93
N SER A 14 19.07 1.37 -10.39
CA SER A 14 19.98 2.20 -9.58
C SER A 14 19.49 3.64 -9.64
N PHE A 15 19.27 4.24 -8.48
CA PHE A 15 18.75 5.59 -8.34
C PHE A 15 19.89 6.58 -8.05
N THR A 16 19.63 7.87 -8.29
CA THR A 16 20.62 8.94 -8.10
C THR A 16 21.05 9.14 -6.64
N ASN A 17 20.25 8.67 -5.69
CA ASN A 17 20.57 8.65 -4.26
C ASN A 17 21.43 7.44 -3.84
N GLY A 18 21.91 6.63 -4.79
CA GLY A 18 22.73 5.44 -4.53
C GLY A 18 21.94 4.19 -4.13
N GLN A 19 20.63 4.28 -3.95
CA GLN A 19 19.79 3.12 -3.65
C GLN A 19 19.59 2.25 -4.90
N THR A 20 19.32 0.97 -4.67
CA THR A 20 19.00 0.01 -5.73
C THR A 20 17.75 -0.79 -5.42
N ALA A 21 17.00 -1.14 -6.46
CA ALA A 21 15.82 -1.98 -6.37
C ALA A 21 15.87 -3.12 -7.39
N GLN A 22 15.23 -4.25 -7.09
CA GLN A 22 14.92 -5.28 -8.08
C GLN A 22 13.57 -4.99 -8.72
N ALA A 23 13.46 -5.19 -10.02
CA ALA A 23 12.22 -4.98 -10.75
C ALA A 23 11.90 -6.15 -11.66
N ILE A 24 10.62 -6.49 -11.76
CA ILE A 24 10.14 -7.55 -12.63
C ILE A 24 8.89 -7.08 -13.37
N ASN A 25 8.80 -7.40 -14.65
CA ASN A 25 7.59 -7.16 -15.44
C ASN A 25 6.72 -8.41 -15.42
N VAL A 26 5.44 -8.23 -15.15
CA VAL A 26 4.41 -9.26 -15.28
C VAL A 26 3.41 -8.85 -16.34
N GLN A 27 2.76 -9.83 -16.97
CA GLN A 27 1.75 -9.65 -18.03
C GLN A 27 0.40 -10.24 -17.62
N ASP A 28 0.39 -11.22 -16.71
CA ASP A 28 -0.83 -11.85 -16.20
C ASP A 28 -0.69 -12.23 -14.71
N HIS A 29 -1.82 -12.37 -14.00
CA HIS A 29 -1.81 -12.69 -12.56
C HIS A 29 -1.20 -14.07 -12.24
N THR A 30 -1.19 -15.01 -13.19
CA THR A 30 -0.63 -16.35 -12.98
C THR A 30 0.90 -16.33 -12.86
N GLN A 31 1.53 -15.24 -13.29
CA GLN A 31 2.97 -14.99 -13.14
C GLN A 31 3.37 -14.52 -11.74
N LEU A 32 2.43 -14.01 -10.92
CA LEU A 32 2.74 -13.42 -9.62
C LEU A 32 3.48 -14.38 -8.66
N PRO A 33 3.08 -15.66 -8.48
CA PRO A 33 3.80 -16.57 -7.60
C PRO A 33 5.26 -16.80 -8.03
N THR A 34 5.52 -16.86 -9.34
CA THR A 34 6.88 -17.00 -9.88
C THR A 34 7.66 -15.71 -9.68
N ALA A 35 7.06 -14.56 -9.98
CA ALA A 35 7.68 -13.25 -9.83
C ALA A 35 8.11 -12.98 -8.38
N LEU A 36 7.21 -13.19 -7.41
CA LEU A 36 7.50 -13.00 -5.98
C LEU A 36 8.64 -13.91 -5.52
N ARG A 37 8.64 -15.19 -5.93
CA ARG A 37 9.73 -16.13 -5.62
C ARG A 37 11.08 -15.66 -6.18
N GLN A 38 11.11 -15.19 -7.43
CA GLN A 38 12.34 -14.71 -8.05
C GLN A 38 12.87 -13.42 -7.40
N LEU A 39 11.98 -12.57 -6.91
CA LEU A 39 12.33 -11.41 -6.08
C LEU A 39 12.75 -11.78 -4.64
N GLY A 40 12.78 -13.07 -4.29
CA GLY A 40 13.12 -13.52 -2.93
C GLY A 40 12.02 -13.27 -1.90
N LEU A 41 10.83 -12.87 -2.33
CA LEU A 41 9.66 -12.62 -1.50
C LEU A 41 8.89 -13.94 -1.30
N ILE A 42 9.44 -14.80 -0.45
CA ILE A 42 8.95 -16.17 -0.23
C ILE A 42 8.35 -16.28 1.18
N GLY A 43 7.30 -17.08 1.31
CA GLY A 43 6.62 -17.34 2.58
C GLY A 43 5.48 -16.36 2.86
N SER A 44 4.88 -16.52 4.03
CA SER A 44 3.77 -15.70 4.52
C SER A 44 4.28 -14.67 5.52
N HIS A 45 3.92 -13.40 5.31
CA HIS A 45 4.35 -12.28 6.13
C HIS A 45 3.16 -11.43 6.56
N PRO A 46 3.22 -10.74 7.71
CA PRO A 46 2.32 -9.61 7.95
C PRO A 46 2.40 -8.59 6.80
N VAL A 47 1.29 -8.29 6.14
CA VAL A 47 1.27 -7.36 5.00
C VAL A 47 0.52 -6.10 5.34
N LEU A 48 1.13 -4.95 5.03
CA LEU A 48 0.46 -3.66 5.07
C LEU A 48 0.41 -3.07 3.67
N VAL A 49 -0.80 -2.85 3.17
CA VAL A 49 -1.05 -2.13 1.92
C VAL A 49 -1.24 -0.66 2.24
N VAL A 50 -0.47 0.23 1.61
CA VAL A 50 -0.58 1.68 1.82
C VAL A 50 -1.17 2.31 0.56
N VAL A 51 -2.36 2.89 0.69
CA VAL A 51 -3.08 3.51 -0.43
C VAL A 51 -3.47 4.93 -0.07
N GLY A 52 -3.47 5.81 -1.06
CA GLY A 52 -3.75 7.21 -0.78
C GLY A 52 -3.47 8.15 -1.93
N GLY A 53 -3.56 9.43 -1.64
CA GLY A 53 -3.40 10.48 -2.64
C GLY A 53 -1.95 10.71 -3.02
N ALA A 54 -1.70 10.89 -4.33
CA ALA A 54 -0.42 11.33 -4.89
C ALA A 54 -0.22 12.87 -4.81
N ASN A 55 -1.31 13.64 -4.65
CA ASN A 55 -1.38 15.10 -4.82
C ASN A 55 -2.26 15.78 -3.75
N ASN A 56 -2.15 17.11 -3.61
CA ASN A 56 -2.95 18.01 -2.75
C ASN A 56 -3.06 17.57 -1.28
N LEU A 57 -1.91 17.46 -0.63
CA LEU A 57 -1.82 17.50 0.82
C LEU A 57 -1.51 18.95 1.20
N GLU A 58 -2.37 19.58 1.99
CA GLU A 58 -2.06 20.91 2.52
C GLU A 58 -0.86 20.81 3.49
N PRO A 59 0.00 21.84 3.62
CA PRO A 59 1.23 21.72 4.39
C PRO A 59 1.07 21.24 5.85
N PRO A 60 0.06 21.70 6.63
CA PRO A 60 -0.16 21.19 7.99
C PRO A 60 -0.57 19.71 8.04
N ASP A 61 -1.27 19.23 7.02
CA ASP A 61 -1.67 17.83 6.90
C ASP A 61 -0.48 16.97 6.47
N TYR A 62 0.44 17.53 5.69
CA TYR A 62 1.66 16.87 5.25
C TYR A 62 2.59 16.53 6.42
N ASP A 63 2.84 17.46 7.34
CA ASP A 63 3.71 17.21 8.51
C ASP A 63 3.14 16.11 9.41
N ARG A 64 1.83 16.13 9.66
CA ARG A 64 1.14 15.10 10.46
C ARG A 64 1.21 13.73 9.80
N LEU A 65 0.98 13.68 8.49
CA LEU A 65 1.15 12.44 7.72
C LEU A 65 2.59 11.95 7.79
N GLN A 66 3.58 12.83 7.61
CA GLN A 66 4.98 12.48 7.72
C GLN A 66 5.32 11.87 9.09
N HIS A 67 4.81 12.43 10.18
CA HIS A 67 4.94 11.85 11.52
C HIS A 67 4.27 10.49 11.65
N LEU A 68 3.09 10.29 11.07
CA LEU A 68 2.43 8.97 11.06
C LEU A 68 3.31 7.90 10.39
N PHE A 69 3.98 8.23 9.29
CA PHE A 69 4.89 7.32 8.61
C PHE A 69 6.18 7.08 9.40
N LEU A 70 6.83 8.14 9.88
CA LEU A 70 8.11 8.09 10.58
C LEU A 70 8.02 7.47 11.98
N ASP A 71 6.98 7.81 12.73
CA ASP A 71 6.89 7.46 14.15
C ASP A 71 6.05 6.19 14.37
N SER A 72 5.22 5.79 13.39
CA SER A 72 4.31 4.64 13.53
C SER A 72 4.48 3.58 12.46
N LEU A 73 4.14 3.87 11.20
CA LEU A 73 4.03 2.84 10.16
C LEU A 73 5.36 2.18 9.83
N ALA A 74 6.42 2.96 9.56
CA ALA A 74 7.73 2.39 9.24
C ALA A 74 8.39 1.67 10.43
N PRO A 75 8.38 2.21 11.67
CA PRO A 75 8.87 1.48 12.83
C PRO A 75 8.10 0.19 13.10
N LEU A 76 6.76 0.19 12.93
CA LEU A 76 5.95 -1.00 13.10
C LEU A 76 6.28 -2.07 12.05
N ALA A 77 6.45 -1.65 10.79
CA ALA A 77 6.82 -2.54 9.70
C ALA A 77 8.17 -3.23 9.96
N GLN A 78 9.15 -2.47 10.45
CA GLN A 78 10.45 -3.01 10.84
C GLN A 78 10.32 -3.97 12.04
N GLU A 79 9.57 -3.58 13.07
CA GLU A 79 9.41 -4.32 14.31
C GLU A 79 8.74 -5.68 14.10
N LEU A 80 7.74 -5.74 13.21
CA LEU A 80 6.95 -6.96 12.96
C LEU A 80 7.41 -7.75 11.73
N GLY A 81 8.49 -7.33 11.05
CA GLY A 81 8.97 -7.98 9.83
C GLY A 81 7.93 -7.97 8.70
N MET A 82 7.20 -6.85 8.57
CA MET A 82 6.14 -6.73 7.57
C MET A 82 6.68 -6.66 6.14
N VAL A 83 5.81 -6.95 5.17
CA VAL A 83 5.99 -6.55 3.78
C VAL A 83 5.01 -5.43 3.46
N ILE A 84 5.51 -4.34 2.87
CA ILE A 84 4.70 -3.19 2.48
C ILE A 84 4.47 -3.22 0.98
N VAL A 85 3.23 -2.99 0.55
CA VAL A 85 2.84 -2.93 -0.86
C VAL A 85 2.10 -1.61 -1.13
N ASP A 86 2.55 -0.84 -2.11
CA ASP A 86 1.90 0.40 -2.55
C ASP A 86 2.08 0.65 -4.07
N GLY A 87 1.71 1.84 -4.56
CA GLY A 87 1.79 2.22 -5.97
C GLY A 87 3.18 2.59 -6.51
N GLY A 88 4.23 2.60 -5.68
CA GLY A 88 5.64 2.72 -6.07
C GLY A 88 6.12 4.04 -6.67
N THR A 89 5.26 5.04 -6.84
CA THR A 89 5.65 6.32 -7.47
C THR A 89 6.21 7.31 -6.46
N ASN A 90 7.11 8.20 -6.89
CA ASN A 90 7.70 9.24 -6.03
C ASN A 90 6.75 10.43 -5.80
N SER A 91 5.56 10.13 -5.29
CA SER A 91 4.54 11.12 -4.96
C SER A 91 3.68 10.65 -3.78
N GLY A 92 3.07 11.62 -3.08
CA GLY A 92 2.11 11.34 -2.00
C GLY A 92 2.57 10.34 -0.94
N VAL A 93 1.68 9.41 -0.59
CA VAL A 93 1.88 8.42 0.48
C VAL A 93 3.03 7.44 0.20
N MET A 94 3.26 7.07 -1.06
CA MET A 94 4.36 6.18 -1.47
C MET A 94 5.72 6.84 -1.19
N LYS A 95 5.85 8.13 -1.53
CA LYS A 95 7.03 8.94 -1.19
C LYS A 95 7.25 9.01 0.33
N LEU A 96 6.19 9.29 1.09
CA LEU A 96 6.28 9.38 2.55
C LEU A 96 6.72 8.06 3.19
N MET A 97 6.19 6.93 2.71
CA MET A 97 6.57 5.59 3.19
C MET A 97 8.04 5.27 2.87
N GLY A 98 8.48 5.55 1.64
CA GLY A 98 9.87 5.37 1.21
C GLY A 98 10.85 6.22 2.01
N GLN A 99 10.53 7.51 2.20
CA GLN A 99 11.33 8.42 3.02
C GLN A 99 11.40 7.96 4.48
N ALA A 100 10.27 7.53 5.06
CA ALA A 100 10.24 7.05 6.43
C ALA A 100 11.10 5.78 6.60
N ARG A 101 10.95 4.81 5.70
CA ARG A 101 11.79 3.61 5.64
C ARG A 101 13.28 3.95 5.60
N SER A 102 13.67 4.89 4.74
CA SER A 102 15.06 5.32 4.59
C SER A 102 15.58 6.04 5.83
N THR A 103 14.76 6.89 6.44
CA THR A 103 15.14 7.72 7.61
C THR A 103 15.44 6.85 8.83
N ILE A 104 14.65 5.80 9.05
CA ILE A 104 14.85 4.88 10.18
C ILE A 104 15.83 3.74 9.87
N HIS A 105 16.47 3.76 8.69
CA HIS A 105 17.36 2.70 8.20
C HIS A 105 16.73 1.30 8.23
N ALA A 106 15.44 1.21 7.90
CA ALA A 106 14.72 -0.05 7.93
C ALA A 106 15.10 -0.97 6.76
N SER A 107 14.93 -2.27 7.00
CA SER A 107 15.26 -3.35 6.07
C SER A 107 14.04 -4.10 5.53
N PHE A 108 12.82 -3.80 6.00
CA PHE A 108 11.62 -4.47 5.51
C PHE A 108 11.43 -4.29 4.00
N PRO A 109 10.85 -5.29 3.29
CA PRO A 109 10.52 -5.15 1.87
C PRO A 109 9.43 -4.10 1.67
N LEU A 110 9.74 -3.11 0.84
CA LEU A 110 8.81 -2.10 0.33
C LEU A 110 8.68 -2.30 -1.19
N ILE A 111 7.48 -2.71 -1.61
CA ILE A 111 7.16 -3.16 -2.97
C ILE A 111 6.26 -2.15 -3.65
N GLY A 112 6.73 -1.60 -4.77
CA GLY A 112 5.96 -0.67 -5.59
C GLY A 112 5.34 -1.41 -6.77
N VAL A 113 4.03 -1.29 -6.96
CA VAL A 113 3.29 -1.90 -8.06
C VAL A 113 2.74 -0.80 -8.94
N ALA A 114 3.10 -0.79 -10.22
CA ALA A 114 2.68 0.29 -11.12
C ALA A 114 2.54 -0.20 -12.56
N PRO A 115 1.64 0.40 -13.37
CA PRO A 115 1.58 0.10 -14.79
C PRO A 115 2.87 0.56 -15.47
N SER A 116 3.50 -0.33 -16.23
CA SER A 116 4.80 -0.08 -16.86
C SER A 116 4.81 1.16 -17.75
N ASN A 117 3.69 1.45 -18.43
CA ASN A 117 3.53 2.61 -19.32
C ASN A 117 3.22 3.93 -18.58
N LYS A 118 3.03 3.89 -17.26
CA LYS A 118 2.68 5.04 -16.43
C LYS A 118 3.84 5.53 -15.56
N VAL A 119 4.95 4.80 -15.56
CA VAL A 119 6.17 5.16 -14.84
C VAL A 119 7.34 5.36 -15.79
N TYR A 120 8.29 6.21 -15.42
CA TYR A 120 9.59 6.25 -16.08
C TYR A 120 10.66 5.63 -15.18
N LEU A 121 11.52 4.82 -15.78
CA LEU A 121 12.53 4.07 -15.04
C LEU A 121 13.72 4.97 -14.68
N PRO A 122 14.49 4.61 -13.64
CA PRO A 122 15.67 5.37 -13.27
C PRO A 122 16.66 5.47 -14.43
N ASN A 123 17.29 6.64 -14.58
CA ASN A 123 18.25 6.94 -15.64
C ASN A 123 17.66 6.91 -17.07
N GLN A 124 16.33 6.94 -17.19
CA GLN A 124 15.65 7.16 -18.47
C GLN A 124 15.06 8.57 -18.55
N PRO A 125 14.90 9.14 -19.76
CA PRO A 125 14.24 10.44 -19.92
C PRO A 125 12.81 10.39 -19.38
N GLN A 126 12.39 11.48 -18.75
CA GLN A 126 11.00 11.66 -18.37
C GLN A 126 10.12 11.65 -19.63
N THR A 127 9.07 10.84 -19.62
CA THR A 127 8.05 10.81 -20.65
C THR A 127 6.81 11.57 -20.19
N THR A 128 6.10 12.20 -21.11
CA THR A 128 4.89 12.98 -20.76
C THR A 128 3.82 12.07 -20.16
N GLY A 129 3.24 12.47 -19.03
CA GLY A 129 2.15 11.74 -18.38
C GLY A 129 2.59 10.50 -17.61
N THR A 130 3.88 10.34 -17.35
CA THR A 130 4.43 9.31 -16.46
C THR A 130 5.00 9.92 -15.17
N HIS A 131 5.12 9.10 -14.13
CA HIS A 131 5.66 9.50 -12.82
C HIS A 131 6.96 8.74 -12.51
N PRO A 132 7.91 9.36 -11.78
CA PRO A 132 9.11 8.67 -11.35
C PRO A 132 8.76 7.53 -10.38
N LEU A 133 9.51 6.44 -10.45
CA LEU A 133 9.56 5.45 -9.37
C LEU A 133 10.19 6.07 -8.10
N GLU A 134 9.70 5.68 -6.94
CA GLU A 134 10.19 6.16 -5.65
C GLU A 134 11.52 5.48 -5.28
N PRO A 135 12.58 6.25 -4.97
CA PRO A 135 13.94 5.71 -4.91
C PRO A 135 14.31 4.94 -3.63
N HIS A 136 13.41 4.82 -2.65
CA HIS A 136 13.63 4.08 -1.40
C HIS A 136 12.88 2.74 -1.34
N HIS A 137 12.12 2.42 -2.39
CA HIS A 137 11.54 1.10 -2.61
C HIS A 137 12.61 0.06 -2.90
N THR A 138 12.36 -1.15 -2.43
CA THR A 138 13.27 -2.29 -2.58
C THR A 138 12.96 -3.15 -3.80
N HIS A 139 11.68 -3.23 -4.15
CA HIS A 139 11.20 -4.06 -5.24
C HIS A 139 10.15 -3.30 -6.06
N PHE A 140 10.10 -3.59 -7.36
CA PHE A 140 9.05 -3.13 -8.25
C PHE A 140 8.43 -4.29 -9.03
N ILE A 141 7.10 -4.31 -9.10
CA ILE A 141 6.36 -5.20 -9.98
C ILE A 141 5.63 -4.31 -10.98
N LEU A 142 6.07 -4.37 -12.23
CA LEU A 142 5.54 -3.56 -13.31
C LEU A 142 4.47 -4.36 -14.06
N THR A 143 3.25 -3.83 -14.10
CA THR A 143 2.06 -4.53 -14.59
C THR A 143 1.64 -4.00 -15.97
N PRO A 144 0.82 -4.75 -16.72
CA PRO A 144 0.07 -4.15 -17.82
C PRO A 144 -0.89 -3.08 -17.29
N GLY A 145 -1.25 -2.14 -18.16
CA GLY A 145 -2.17 -1.06 -17.85
C GLY A 145 -1.85 0.19 -18.65
N SER A 146 -2.87 1.04 -18.81
CA SER A 146 -2.83 2.27 -19.60
C SER A 146 -3.24 3.51 -18.80
N LYS A 147 -3.87 3.31 -17.64
CA LYS A 147 -4.30 4.37 -16.72
C LYS A 147 -3.93 4.00 -15.29
N TRP A 148 -3.85 5.02 -14.44
CA TRP A 148 -3.73 4.82 -13.00
C TRP A 148 -4.97 4.12 -12.47
N GLY A 149 -4.75 3.17 -11.56
CA GLY A 149 -5.76 2.26 -11.03
C GLY A 149 -5.87 0.92 -11.76
N ASP A 150 -5.24 0.74 -12.93
CA ASP A 150 -5.15 -0.58 -13.58
C ASP A 150 -4.29 -1.56 -12.75
N GLU A 151 -3.40 -1.02 -11.91
CA GLU A 151 -2.54 -1.74 -10.97
C GLU A 151 -3.25 -2.18 -9.68
N SER A 152 -4.41 -1.60 -9.34
CA SER A 152 -5.09 -1.85 -8.05
C SER A 152 -5.39 -3.34 -7.79
N PRO A 153 -5.91 -4.12 -8.77
CA PRO A 153 -6.13 -5.55 -8.59
C PRO A 153 -4.82 -6.33 -8.36
N TRP A 154 -3.70 -5.83 -8.91
CA TRP A 154 -2.39 -6.43 -8.73
C TRP A 154 -1.84 -6.16 -7.33
N ILE A 155 -1.99 -4.93 -6.82
CA ILE A 155 -1.64 -4.57 -5.44
C ILE A 155 -2.37 -5.50 -4.47
N ALA A 156 -3.68 -5.66 -4.64
CA ALA A 156 -4.51 -6.49 -3.79
C ALA A 156 -4.11 -7.97 -3.86
N ALA A 157 -3.90 -8.51 -5.06
CA ALA A 157 -3.49 -9.91 -5.26
C ALA A 157 -2.07 -10.20 -4.73
N ILE A 158 -1.11 -9.30 -4.96
CA ILE A 158 0.26 -9.40 -4.45
C ILE A 158 0.23 -9.43 -2.92
N ALA A 159 -0.54 -8.53 -2.30
CA ALA A 159 -0.70 -8.49 -0.85
C ALA A 159 -1.32 -9.79 -0.31
N SER A 160 -2.34 -10.36 -0.97
CA SER A 160 -2.97 -11.63 -0.56
C SER A 160 -2.00 -12.81 -0.67
N LEU A 161 -1.22 -12.88 -1.76
CA LEU A 161 -0.22 -13.93 -1.96
C LEU A 161 0.91 -13.86 -0.92
N LEU A 162 1.37 -12.65 -0.59
CA LEU A 162 2.43 -12.43 0.39
C LEU A 162 1.95 -12.64 1.82
N SER A 163 0.68 -12.36 2.11
CA SER A 163 0.13 -12.60 3.44
C SER A 163 -0.10 -14.08 3.69
N GLY A 164 -0.61 -14.83 2.71
CA GLY A 164 -1.12 -16.19 2.94
C GLY A 164 -2.05 -16.18 4.17
N ASP A 165 -1.72 -16.99 5.17
CA ASP A 165 -2.49 -17.06 6.44
C ASP A 165 -2.14 -15.96 7.47
N SER A 166 -1.12 -15.15 7.19
CA SER A 166 -0.72 -14.02 8.05
C SER A 166 -1.67 -12.83 7.89
N PRO A 167 -1.78 -11.94 8.90
CA PRO A 167 -2.67 -10.80 8.81
C PRO A 167 -2.26 -9.84 7.68
N SER A 168 -3.26 -9.29 7.00
CA SER A 168 -3.10 -8.24 5.99
C SER A 168 -4.08 -7.10 6.28
N VAL A 169 -3.62 -5.85 6.12
CA VAL A 169 -4.43 -4.64 6.34
C VAL A 169 -4.13 -3.62 5.25
N THR A 170 -5.14 -2.89 4.81
CA THR A 170 -4.97 -1.68 3.99
C THR A 170 -5.10 -0.44 4.88
N VAL A 171 -4.17 0.51 4.76
CA VAL A 171 -4.31 1.85 5.37
C VAL A 171 -4.58 2.85 4.25
N LEU A 172 -5.69 3.57 4.37
CA LEU A 172 -6.10 4.63 3.45
C LEU A 172 -5.81 6.00 4.05
N LEU A 173 -5.04 6.83 3.32
CA LEU A 173 -4.78 8.23 3.70
C LEU A 173 -5.09 9.18 2.54
N ASN A 174 -5.83 10.26 2.81
CA ASN A 174 -6.28 11.23 1.82
C ASN A 174 -7.06 10.53 0.68
N GLY A 175 -6.45 10.36 -0.49
CA GLY A 175 -6.95 9.50 -1.56
C GLY A 175 -7.95 10.17 -2.48
N GLY A 176 -8.13 9.56 -3.64
CA GLY A 176 -9.07 9.99 -4.66
C GLY A 176 -9.69 8.80 -5.39
N ASN A 177 -10.11 9.00 -6.64
CA ASN A 177 -10.80 7.96 -7.40
C ASN A 177 -9.97 6.67 -7.56
N VAL A 178 -8.65 6.78 -7.77
CA VAL A 178 -7.76 5.62 -7.84
C VAL A 178 -7.72 4.89 -6.50
N SER A 179 -7.55 5.62 -5.40
CA SER A 179 -7.57 5.04 -4.05
C SER A 179 -8.90 4.34 -3.71
N LEU A 180 -10.02 4.78 -4.28
CA LEU A 180 -11.30 4.08 -4.12
C LEU A 180 -11.30 2.73 -4.84
N ILE A 181 -10.61 2.61 -5.98
CA ILE A 181 -10.39 1.32 -6.65
C ILE A 181 -9.52 0.44 -5.75
N ASP A 182 -8.39 0.95 -5.24
CA ASP A 182 -7.52 0.20 -4.32
C ASP A 182 -8.27 -0.34 -3.07
N VAL A 183 -9.16 0.49 -2.50
CA VAL A 183 -10.00 0.12 -1.36
C VAL A 183 -11.00 -0.97 -1.76
N ARG A 184 -11.65 -0.86 -2.93
CA ARG A 184 -12.57 -1.89 -3.43
C ARG A 184 -11.87 -3.22 -3.66
N GLU A 185 -10.70 -3.22 -4.29
CA GLU A 185 -9.89 -4.43 -4.52
C GLU A 185 -9.42 -5.04 -3.18
N SER A 186 -9.05 -4.20 -2.21
CA SER A 186 -8.72 -4.67 -0.85
C SER A 186 -9.91 -5.35 -0.17
N VAL A 187 -11.10 -4.73 -0.24
CA VAL A 187 -12.33 -5.29 0.33
C VAL A 187 -12.73 -6.59 -0.37
N ALA A 188 -12.60 -6.67 -1.70
CA ALA A 188 -12.88 -7.89 -2.47
C ALA A 188 -11.97 -9.07 -2.05
N GLU A 189 -10.73 -8.79 -1.69
CA GLU A 189 -9.78 -9.76 -1.10
C GLU A 189 -10.04 -10.03 0.40
N GLY A 190 -11.12 -9.50 0.98
CA GLY A 190 -11.47 -9.65 2.39
C GLY A 190 -10.56 -8.89 3.36
N ARG A 191 -9.70 -8.00 2.86
CA ARG A 191 -8.73 -7.24 3.65
C ARG A 191 -9.42 -6.07 4.36
N PRO A 192 -9.29 -5.95 5.69
CA PRO A 192 -9.83 -4.80 6.41
C PRO A 192 -9.07 -3.52 6.05
N VAL A 193 -9.78 -2.40 6.11
CA VAL A 193 -9.27 -1.08 5.74
C VAL A 193 -9.30 -0.16 6.95
N VAL A 194 -8.15 0.39 7.31
CA VAL A 194 -8.05 1.44 8.33
C VAL A 194 -8.00 2.79 7.62
N VAL A 195 -9.04 3.59 7.83
CA VAL A 195 -9.15 4.92 7.23
C VAL A 195 -8.55 5.94 8.20
N ILE A 196 -7.58 6.71 7.71
CA ILE A 196 -6.96 7.79 8.50
C ILE A 196 -7.77 9.07 8.29
N ALA A 197 -8.75 9.31 9.16
CA ALA A 197 -9.58 10.49 9.14
C ALA A 197 -8.79 11.77 9.46
N GLY A 198 -9.25 12.91 8.96
CA GLY A 198 -8.57 14.20 9.04
C GLY A 198 -7.41 14.34 8.06
N THR A 199 -7.32 13.47 7.05
CA THR A 199 -6.28 13.52 6.00
C THR A 199 -6.81 14.00 4.65
N GLY A 200 -8.10 14.34 4.57
CA GLY A 200 -8.75 14.92 3.40
C GLY A 200 -9.41 13.89 2.48
N ARG A 201 -10.18 14.42 1.53
CA ARG A 201 -10.71 13.73 0.35
C ARG A 201 -11.37 12.37 0.64
N LEU A 202 -10.94 11.27 0.01
CA LEU A 202 -11.62 9.99 0.09
C LEU A 202 -11.63 9.45 1.52
N ALA A 203 -10.53 9.60 2.25
CA ALA A 203 -10.42 9.17 3.64
C ALA A 203 -11.49 9.86 4.51
N ASP A 204 -11.64 11.18 4.38
CA ASP A 204 -12.64 11.92 5.16
C ASP A 204 -14.07 11.66 4.69
N LYS A 205 -14.28 11.44 3.39
CA LYS A 205 -15.58 11.03 2.84
C LYS A 205 -16.01 9.67 3.39
N LEU A 206 -15.09 8.69 3.40
CA LEU A 206 -15.35 7.36 3.98
C LEU A 206 -15.55 7.46 5.49
N ALA A 207 -14.72 8.23 6.21
CA ALA A 207 -14.89 8.42 7.64
C ALA A 207 -16.25 9.02 7.99
N THR A 208 -16.72 9.99 7.21
CA THR A 208 -18.06 10.58 7.36
C THR A 208 -19.15 9.56 7.06
N ALA A 209 -19.04 8.83 5.95
CA ALA A 209 -20.04 7.84 5.54
C ALA A 209 -20.09 6.60 6.45
N LEU A 210 -19.05 6.34 7.24
CA LEU A 210 -18.99 5.27 8.24
C LEU A 210 -19.60 5.68 9.59
N ALA A 211 -19.95 6.96 9.78
CA ALA A 211 -20.59 7.41 11.00
C ALA A 211 -22.03 6.84 11.14
N PRO A 212 -22.52 6.63 12.37
CA PRO A 212 -23.92 6.23 12.58
C PRO A 212 -24.88 7.22 11.93
N GLU A 213 -25.92 6.70 11.26
CA GLU A 213 -26.97 7.49 10.59
C GLU A 213 -26.47 8.43 9.47
N ALA A 214 -25.24 8.25 8.99
CA ALA A 214 -24.72 9.04 7.88
C ALA A 214 -25.52 8.80 6.58
N ASP A 215 -25.72 9.87 5.82
CA ASP A 215 -26.16 9.75 4.43
C ASP A 215 -24.96 9.26 3.60
N VAL A 216 -25.04 8.01 3.14
CA VAL A 216 -23.93 7.33 2.45
C VAL A 216 -23.98 7.65 0.96
N PRO A 217 -22.94 8.29 0.39
CA PRO A 217 -22.88 8.52 -1.05
C PRO A 217 -22.98 7.21 -1.84
N GLU A 218 -23.73 7.23 -2.94
CA GLU A 218 -24.01 6.04 -3.77
C GLU A 218 -22.71 5.36 -4.22
N GLU A 219 -21.67 6.13 -4.54
CA GLU A 219 -20.38 5.60 -4.96
C GLU A 219 -19.61 4.84 -3.87
N LEU A 220 -19.90 5.09 -2.59
CA LEU A 220 -19.26 4.47 -1.42
C LEU A 220 -20.10 3.32 -0.84
N SER A 221 -21.40 3.30 -1.08
CA SER A 221 -22.33 2.30 -0.53
C SER A 221 -21.89 0.85 -0.76
N PRO A 222 -21.47 0.43 -1.98
CA PRO A 222 -21.04 -0.95 -2.21
C PRO A 222 -19.84 -1.34 -1.34
N VAL A 223 -18.83 -0.47 -1.26
CA VAL A 223 -17.59 -0.77 -0.55
C VAL A 223 -17.77 -0.76 0.96
N ILE A 224 -18.62 0.13 1.48
CA ILE A 224 -18.97 0.20 2.91
C ILE A 224 -19.75 -1.04 3.35
N ARG A 225 -20.72 -1.50 2.54
CA ARG A 225 -21.55 -2.66 2.86
C ARG A 225 -20.75 -3.96 2.95
N GLU A 226 -19.74 -4.12 2.11
CA GLU A 226 -18.98 -5.36 1.98
C GLU A 226 -17.67 -5.33 2.79
N GLY A 227 -17.14 -4.13 3.05
CA GLY A 227 -15.85 -3.94 3.70
C GLY A 227 -15.89 -3.95 5.22
N ARG A 228 -14.73 -4.25 5.81
CA ARG A 228 -14.47 -4.11 7.25
C ARG A 228 -13.60 -2.88 7.46
N PHE A 229 -14.13 -1.87 8.12
CA PHE A 229 -13.46 -0.59 8.31
C PHE A 229 -13.17 -0.29 9.77
N ALA A 230 -12.03 0.33 10.02
CA ALA A 230 -11.69 0.99 11.27
C ALA A 230 -11.28 2.45 11.00
N LEU A 231 -11.40 3.33 11.99
CA LEU A 231 -11.18 4.77 11.81
C LEU A 231 -10.11 5.27 12.78
N PHE A 232 -9.05 5.86 12.25
CA PHE A 232 -8.10 6.60 13.08
C PHE A 232 -8.08 8.08 12.72
N ASP A 233 -8.41 8.93 13.68
CA ASP A 233 -8.30 10.39 13.54
C ASP A 233 -6.83 10.81 13.68
N VAL A 234 -6.26 11.39 12.61
CA VAL A 234 -4.85 11.81 12.53
C VAL A 234 -4.48 12.87 13.57
N SER A 235 -5.46 13.57 14.17
CA SER A 235 -5.22 14.51 15.27
C SER A 235 -4.90 13.83 16.60
N LYS A 236 -5.17 12.52 16.72
CA LYS A 236 -4.89 11.74 17.94
C LYS A 236 -3.43 11.29 17.99
N PRO A 237 -2.88 11.01 19.18
CA PRO A 237 -1.52 10.52 19.32
C PRO A 237 -1.27 9.23 18.51
N THR A 238 -0.27 9.27 17.63
CA THR A 238 0.09 8.17 16.72
C THR A 238 0.55 6.91 17.47
N ALA A 239 1.02 7.04 18.71
CA ALA A 239 1.35 5.90 19.58
C ALA A 239 0.17 4.94 19.79
N ARG A 240 -1.06 5.45 19.90
CA ARG A 240 -2.27 4.62 20.03
C ARG A 240 -2.55 3.86 18.75
N PHE A 241 -2.42 4.52 17.60
CA PHE A 241 -2.55 3.90 16.29
C PHE A 241 -1.54 2.76 16.11
N LYS A 242 -0.26 3.02 16.39
CA LYS A 242 0.81 2.00 16.35
C LYS A 242 0.46 0.81 17.26
N SER A 243 0.05 1.06 18.49
CA SER A 243 -0.27 0.00 19.46
C SER A 243 -1.44 -0.86 19.00
N ASN A 244 -2.51 -0.25 18.49
CA ASN A 244 -3.68 -0.98 18.04
C ASN A 244 -3.40 -1.80 16.78
N LEU A 245 -2.69 -1.23 15.79
CA LEU A 245 -2.23 -2.01 14.64
C LEU A 245 -1.31 -3.16 15.05
N LYS A 246 -0.35 -2.91 15.96
CA LYS A 246 0.52 -3.97 16.49
C LYS A 246 -0.29 -5.12 17.09
N HIS A 247 -1.31 -4.80 17.89
CA HIS A 247 -2.18 -5.82 18.48
C HIS A 247 -2.89 -6.65 17.41
N TYR A 248 -3.47 -6.01 16.38
CA TYR A 248 -4.09 -6.70 15.25
C TYR A 248 -3.12 -7.68 14.54
N PHE A 249 -1.88 -7.26 14.30
CA PHE A 249 -0.90 -8.09 13.62
C PHE A 249 -0.26 -9.17 14.49
N SER A 250 -0.33 -9.04 15.83
CA SER A 250 0.32 -9.97 16.77
C SER A 250 -0.63 -11.03 17.33
N ASP A 251 -1.95 -10.79 17.32
CA ASP A 251 -2.93 -11.68 17.96
C ASP A 251 -3.77 -12.45 16.92
N GLN A 252 -3.53 -13.77 16.83
CA GLN A 252 -4.27 -14.65 15.93
C GLN A 252 -5.77 -14.81 16.30
N TYR A 253 -6.16 -14.49 17.55
CA TYR A 253 -7.53 -14.61 18.05
C TYR A 253 -8.35 -13.32 17.94
N SER A 254 -7.72 -12.16 17.71
CA SER A 254 -8.38 -10.85 17.59
C SER A 254 -9.15 -10.62 16.29
N ARG A 255 -9.16 -11.61 15.37
CA ARG A 255 -9.81 -11.57 14.05
C ARG A 255 -11.31 -11.20 14.08
N LEU A 256 -11.97 -11.29 15.24
CA LEU A 256 -13.41 -11.03 15.42
C LEU A 256 -13.78 -9.78 16.23
N GLN A 257 -12.85 -9.08 16.91
CA GLN A 257 -13.22 -7.97 17.82
C GLN A 257 -12.41 -6.67 17.62
N ALA A 258 -11.24 -6.69 17.00
CA ALA A 258 -10.35 -5.52 16.98
C ALA A 258 -10.71 -4.42 15.95
N VAL A 259 -11.62 -4.68 15.01
CA VAL A 259 -11.99 -3.68 13.99
C VAL A 259 -12.91 -2.59 14.58
N GLN A 260 -13.62 -2.86 15.68
CA GLN A 260 -14.50 -1.88 16.34
C GLN A 260 -13.79 -0.97 17.36
N MET A 261 -12.51 -1.23 17.70
CA MET A 261 -11.77 -0.46 18.73
C MET A 261 -10.52 0.27 18.22
N LEU A 262 -10.37 0.37 16.90
CA LEU A 262 -9.38 1.22 16.24
C LEU A 262 -10.01 2.57 15.89
#